data_AF-A0A1Q3JCT7-F1
#
_entry.id   AF-A0A1Q3JCT7-F1
#
_cell.length_a   1.000
_cell.length_b   1.000
_cell.length_c   1.000
_cell.angle_alpha   90.00
_cell.angle_beta   90.00
_cell.angle_gamma   90.00
#
_symmetry.space_group_name_H-M   'P 1'
#
loop_
_entity.id
_entity.type
_entity.pdbx_description
1 polymer ?
#
loop_
_entity_poly.entity_id
_entity_poly.type
_entity_poly.pdbx_seq_one_letter_code
_entity_poly.pdbx_strand_id
1 'polypeptide(L)'
;MPSPPRLKKSENLEIRLPHATKQAFMAHCRAEGRTASDALRAFIDDRLSPAPVPRRRSGLARLAAGVLIATAVGAIAAPSLARPLLQAQVGRMDLDGDGAISLAEFARLDVDHDGKVSLGELSR
;
A
#
# COMPACT_ATOMS: atom_id res chain seq x y z
N MET A 1 28.80 9.02 5.93
CA MET A 1 28.27 10.23 5.26
C MET A 1 27.23 10.85 6.18
N PRO A 2 27.47 12.02 6.78
CA PRO A 2 26.45 12.69 7.59
C PRO A 2 25.26 13.09 6.70
N SER A 3 24.03 12.89 7.20
CA SER A 3 22.82 13.33 6.49
C SER A 3 22.82 14.85 6.32
N PRO A 4 22.28 15.39 5.21
CA PRO A 4 22.21 16.83 5.01
C PRO A 4 21.43 17.50 6.15
N PRO A 5 21.84 18.70 6.59
CA PRO A 5 21.16 19.40 7.68
C PRO A 5 19.71 19.70 7.28
N ARG A 6 18.77 19.43 8.21
CA ARG A 6 17.37 19.83 8.01
C ARG A 6 17.31 21.35 7.85
N LEU A 7 16.75 21.81 6.74
CA LEU A 7 16.53 23.23 6.48
C LEU A 7 15.65 23.81 7.59
N LYS A 8 16.02 25.00 8.08
CA LYS A 8 15.23 25.72 9.08
C LYS A 8 13.92 26.19 8.46
N LYS A 9 12.83 26.15 9.23
CA LYS A 9 11.51 26.68 8.83
C LYS A 9 11.56 28.22 8.92
N SER A 10 11.94 28.91 7.83
CA SER A 10 12.19 30.37 7.82
C SER A 10 11.05 31.21 7.23
N GLU A 11 10.25 30.65 6.31
CA GLU A 11 9.22 31.39 5.59
C GLU A 11 7.83 31.28 6.25
N ASN A 12 7.00 32.33 6.10
CA ASN A 12 5.61 32.35 6.54
C ASN A 12 4.65 32.23 5.35
N LEU A 13 3.54 31.50 5.53
CA LEU A 13 2.51 31.28 4.53
C LEU A 13 1.15 31.74 5.08
N GLU A 14 0.61 32.83 4.52
CA GLU A 14 -0.70 33.37 4.89
C GLU A 14 -1.76 33.03 3.84
N ILE A 15 -2.88 32.45 4.27
CA ILE A 15 -3.96 31.98 3.37
C ILE A 15 -5.31 32.54 3.84
N ARG A 16 -6.09 33.07 2.90
CA ARG A 16 -7.48 33.50 3.13
C ARG A 16 -8.44 32.38 2.73
N LEU A 17 -9.35 32.02 3.63
CA LEU A 17 -10.37 30.99 3.43
C LEU A 17 -11.75 31.51 3.85
N PRO A 18 -12.84 31.01 3.26
CA PRO A 18 -14.19 31.24 3.78
C PRO A 18 -14.28 30.85 5.25
N HIS A 19 -15.10 31.58 6.00
CA HIS A 19 -15.19 31.42 7.46
C HIS A 19 -15.57 29.98 7.87
N ALA A 20 -16.56 29.40 7.19
CA ALA A 20 -17.00 28.03 7.44
C ALA A 20 -15.87 27.01 7.21
N THR A 21 -15.10 27.16 6.14
CA THR A 21 -13.96 26.28 5.84
C THR A 21 -12.87 26.37 6.89
N LYS A 22 -12.53 27.59 7.35
CA LYS A 22 -11.58 27.78 8.44
C LYS A 22 -12.06 27.10 9.72
N GLN A 23 -13.34 27.25 10.08
CA GLN A 23 -13.88 26.60 11.28
C GLN A 23 -13.81 25.08 11.19
N ALA A 24 -14.23 24.50 10.07
CA ALA A 24 -14.21 23.05 9.84
C ALA A 24 -12.78 22.50 9.92
N PHE A 25 -11.82 23.15 9.26
CA PHE A 25 -10.41 22.77 9.31
C PHE A 25 -9.85 22.84 10.74
N MET A 26 -10.11 23.93 11.46
CA MET A 26 -9.64 24.08 12.84
C MET A 26 -10.28 23.06 13.79
N ALA A 27 -11.56 22.71 13.60
CA ALA A 27 -12.21 21.66 14.37
C ALA A 27 -11.57 20.29 14.13
N HIS A 28 -11.29 19.97 12.86
CA HIS A 28 -10.60 18.73 12.48
C HIS A 28 -9.20 18.65 13.11
N CYS A 29 -8.39 19.70 13.02
CA CYS A 29 -7.05 19.73 13.65
C CYS A 29 -7.11 19.50 15.17
N ARG A 30 -8.10 20.11 15.85
CA ARG A 30 -8.28 19.92 17.31
C ARG A 30 -8.66 18.49 17.66
N ALA A 31 -9.55 17.86 16.88
CA ALA A 31 -9.96 16.47 17.09
C ALA A 31 -8.77 15.51 16.94
N GLU A 32 -7.82 15.80 16.05
CA GLU A 32 -6.58 15.02 15.89
C GLU A 32 -5.46 15.39 16.88
N GLY A 33 -5.66 16.41 17.73
CA GLY A 33 -4.61 16.90 18.63
C GLY A 33 -3.42 17.54 17.89
N ARG A 34 -3.64 18.09 16.69
CA ARG A 34 -2.60 18.69 15.84
C ARG A 34 -2.78 20.19 15.69
N THR A 35 -1.69 20.91 15.42
CA THR A 35 -1.77 22.33 15.03
C THR A 35 -2.14 22.46 13.56
N ALA A 36 -2.81 23.55 13.21
CA ALA A 36 -3.14 23.87 11.82
C ALA A 36 -1.90 23.92 10.91
N SER A 37 -0.80 24.50 11.41
CA SER A 37 0.45 24.60 10.65
C SER A 37 1.10 23.24 10.43
N ASP A 38 1.00 22.30 11.37
CA ASP A 38 1.55 20.95 11.19
C ASP A 38 0.71 20.12 10.22
N ALA A 39 -0.62 20.20 10.31
CA ALA A 39 -1.50 19.55 9.35
C ALA A 39 -1.28 20.07 7.92
N LEU A 40 -1.15 21.39 7.75
CA LEU A 40 -0.91 21.99 6.43
C LEU A 40 0.46 21.60 5.87
N ARG A 41 1.52 21.58 6.70
CA ARG A 41 2.85 21.12 6.27
C ARG A 41 2.82 19.68 5.82
N ALA A 42 2.21 18.79 6.62
CA ALA A 42 2.10 17.38 6.27
C ALA A 42 1.34 17.17 4.96
N PHE A 43 0.25 17.92 4.74
CA PHE A 43 -0.48 17.90 3.47
C PHE A 43 0.39 18.35 2.29
N ILE A 44 1.18 19.42 2.45
CA ILE A 44 2.10 19.89 1.41
C ILE A 44 3.19 18.85 1.14
N ASP A 45 3.81 18.30 2.18
CA ASP A 45 4.86 17.29 2.07
C ASP A 45 4.33 16.03 1.35
N ASP A 46 3.12 15.59 1.65
CA ASP A 46 2.46 14.47 0.96
C ASP A 46 2.22 14.76 -0.53
N ARG A 47 1.75 15.98 -0.85
CA ARG A 47 1.52 16.40 -2.25
C ARG A 47 2.80 16.60 -3.05
N LEU A 48 3.89 16.98 -2.40
CA LEU A 48 5.20 17.20 -3.04
C LEU A 48 6.07 15.95 -3.04
N SER A 49 5.74 14.95 -2.22
CA SER A 49 6.47 13.70 -2.20
C SER A 49 6.34 13.03 -3.56
N PRO A 50 7.45 12.80 -4.29
CA PRO A 50 7.38 12.10 -5.55
C PRO A 50 6.80 10.71 -5.26
N ALA A 51 5.85 10.27 -6.11
CA ALA A 51 5.36 8.91 -6.06
C ALA A 51 6.57 7.96 -5.98
N PRO A 52 6.57 6.94 -5.11
CA PRO A 52 7.70 6.04 -5.00
C PRO A 52 8.03 5.50 -6.38
N VAL A 53 9.16 5.93 -6.95
CA VAL A 53 9.65 5.33 -8.20
C VAL A 53 9.86 3.87 -7.85
N PRO A 54 9.13 2.92 -8.47
CA PRO A 54 9.37 1.52 -8.19
C PRO A 54 10.82 1.29 -8.59
N ARG A 55 11.71 1.10 -7.59
CA ARG A 55 13.10 0.74 -7.85
C ARG A 55 12.99 -0.50 -8.73
N ARG A 56 13.37 -0.35 -10.01
CA ARG A 56 13.52 -1.44 -10.95
C ARG A 56 14.59 -2.32 -10.32
N ARG A 57 14.18 -3.23 -9.44
CA ARG A 57 15.04 -4.27 -8.88
C ARG A 57 15.66 -4.89 -10.12
N SER A 58 16.96 -4.67 -10.29
CA SER A 58 17.75 -5.38 -11.29
C SER A 58 17.35 -6.85 -11.18
N GLY A 59 17.13 -7.51 -12.32
CA GLY A 59 16.46 -8.80 -12.45
C GLY A 59 17.09 -9.98 -11.72
N LEU A 60 18.04 -9.75 -10.81
CA LEU A 60 18.67 -10.73 -9.93
C LEU A 60 18.10 -10.72 -8.50
N ALA A 61 17.38 -9.66 -8.08
CA ALA A 61 16.79 -9.57 -6.73
C ALA A 61 15.29 -9.95 -6.66
N ARG A 62 14.79 -10.65 -7.69
CA ARG A 62 13.37 -11.08 -7.82
C ARG A 62 13.20 -12.61 -7.80
N LEU A 63 14.03 -13.31 -7.02
CA LEU A 63 13.74 -14.67 -6.58
C LEU A 63 13.20 -14.75 -5.15
N ALA A 64 13.00 -13.61 -4.47
CA ALA A 64 12.46 -13.57 -3.12
C ALA A 64 11.51 -12.37 -2.94
N ALA A 65 10.21 -12.59 -3.13
CA ALA A 65 9.10 -11.93 -2.42
C ALA A 65 7.79 -12.25 -3.15
N GLY A 66 6.87 -12.85 -2.40
CA GLY A 66 5.64 -13.49 -2.87
C GLY A 66 4.62 -12.57 -3.55
N VAL A 67 3.74 -13.26 -4.26
CA VAL A 67 2.58 -12.74 -4.98
C VAL A 67 1.47 -12.40 -3.96
N LEU A 68 1.00 -11.16 -3.94
CA LEU A 68 -0.29 -10.79 -3.37
C LEU A 68 -1.28 -10.58 -4.52
N ILE A 69 -2.24 -11.50 -4.67
CA ILE A 69 -3.39 -11.38 -5.57
C ILE A 69 -4.62 -11.05 -4.74
N ALA A 70 -5.26 -9.92 -5.04
CA ALA A 70 -6.69 -9.61 -4.88
C ALA A 70 -6.89 -8.15 -5.37
N THR A 71 -7.83 -7.76 -6.23
CA THR A 71 -9.11 -8.35 -6.66
C THR A 71 -9.70 -7.53 -7.82
N ALA A 72 -10.60 -8.18 -8.56
CA ALA A 72 -11.76 -7.64 -9.31
C ALA A 72 -11.56 -7.10 -10.74
N VAL A 73 -12.46 -7.58 -11.60
CA VAL A 73 -12.49 -7.52 -13.06
C VAL A 73 -12.91 -6.14 -13.60
N GLY A 74 -12.17 -5.64 -14.59
CA GLY A 74 -12.54 -4.54 -15.49
C GLY A 74 -11.48 -4.39 -16.58
N ALA A 75 -11.86 -4.54 -17.84
CA ALA A 75 -10.99 -4.85 -18.98
C ALA A 75 -9.93 -3.78 -19.38
N ILE A 76 -8.98 -4.24 -20.22
CA ILE A 76 -7.99 -3.54 -21.09
C ILE A 76 -6.61 -3.36 -20.42
N ALA A 77 -5.46 -3.94 -20.82
CA ALA A 77 -5.04 -4.74 -21.97
C ALA A 77 -3.87 -5.69 -21.56
N ALA A 78 -3.64 -6.75 -22.35
CA ALA A 78 -2.81 -7.92 -22.08
C ALA A 78 -1.34 -7.69 -21.61
N PRO A 79 -0.81 -8.64 -20.82
CA PRO A 79 0.33 -9.42 -21.31
C PRO A 79 -0.02 -10.90 -21.24
N SER A 80 -0.34 -11.46 -22.40
CA SER A 80 -0.81 -12.82 -22.68
C SER A 80 0.23 -13.94 -22.46
N LEU A 81 1.19 -13.77 -21.53
CA LEU A 81 2.25 -14.78 -21.28
C LEU A 81 2.48 -15.15 -19.81
N ALA A 82 1.78 -14.55 -18.84
CA ALA A 82 1.92 -14.95 -17.42
C ALA A 82 0.94 -16.06 -16.98
N ARG A 83 0.13 -16.60 -17.91
CA ARG A 83 -1.07 -17.39 -17.57
C ARG A 83 -0.85 -18.83 -17.09
N PRO A 84 0.14 -19.62 -17.56
CA PRO A 84 0.20 -21.03 -17.14
C PRO A 84 0.80 -21.23 -15.75
N LEU A 85 1.70 -20.35 -15.28
CA LEU A 85 2.36 -20.51 -13.97
C LEU A 85 1.47 -20.09 -12.80
N LEU A 86 0.70 -19.01 -12.98
CA LEU A 86 -0.23 -18.52 -11.95
C LEU A 86 -1.39 -19.49 -11.70
N GLN A 87 -1.91 -20.16 -12.75
CA GLN A 87 -3.02 -21.12 -12.61
C GLN A 87 -2.65 -22.35 -11.80
N ALA A 88 -1.41 -22.85 -11.92
CA ALA A 88 -0.97 -24.02 -11.18
C ALA A 88 -0.77 -23.78 -9.67
N GLN A 89 -0.53 -22.53 -9.27
CA GLN A 89 -0.34 -22.15 -7.86
C GLN A 89 -1.66 -21.81 -7.16
N VAL A 90 -2.57 -21.12 -7.85
CA VAL A 90 -3.90 -20.80 -7.31
C VAL A 90 -4.74 -22.06 -7.12
N GLY A 91 -4.70 -23.01 -8.07
CA GLY A 91 -5.43 -24.28 -7.94
C GLY A 91 -4.92 -25.21 -6.83
N ARG A 92 -3.82 -24.87 -6.13
CA ARG A 92 -3.39 -25.59 -4.92
C ARG A 92 -3.89 -24.95 -3.62
N MET A 93 -4.32 -23.69 -3.69
CA MET A 93 -4.80 -22.91 -2.54
C MET A 93 -6.33 -22.92 -2.47
N ASP A 94 -6.97 -22.97 -3.63
CA ASP A 94 -8.39 -23.20 -3.82
C ASP A 94 -8.69 -24.68 -3.58
N LEU A 95 -9.06 -25.00 -2.34
CA LEU A 95 -9.29 -26.38 -1.89
C LEU A 95 -10.66 -26.88 -2.33
N ASP A 96 -11.64 -25.99 -2.48
CA ASP A 96 -12.98 -26.32 -2.93
C ASP A 96 -13.21 -26.16 -4.44
N GLY A 97 -12.26 -25.56 -5.16
CA GLY A 97 -12.19 -25.48 -6.62
C GLY A 97 -13.10 -24.40 -7.21
N ASP A 98 -13.53 -23.41 -6.43
CA ASP A 98 -14.47 -22.38 -6.87
C ASP A 98 -13.82 -21.23 -7.67
N GLY A 99 -12.49 -21.27 -7.81
CA GLY A 99 -11.69 -20.28 -8.53
C GLY A 99 -11.37 -19.03 -7.71
N ALA A 100 -11.75 -19.00 -6.45
CA ALA A 100 -11.39 -17.99 -5.46
C ALA A 100 -10.66 -18.65 -4.28
N ILE A 101 -10.10 -17.83 -3.38
CA ILE A 101 -9.55 -18.31 -2.11
C ILE A 101 -10.38 -17.64 -1.04
N SER A 102 -11.20 -18.41 -0.33
CA SER A 102 -12.04 -17.92 0.74
C SER A 102 -11.24 -17.66 2.01
N LEU A 103 -11.78 -16.83 2.91
CA LEU A 103 -11.14 -16.55 4.21
C LEU A 103 -11.01 -17.82 5.08
N ALA A 104 -11.93 -18.78 4.92
CA ALA A 104 -11.88 -20.06 5.61
C ALA A 104 -10.73 -20.95 5.10
N GLU A 105 -10.46 -20.93 3.80
CA GLU A 105 -9.32 -21.66 3.20
C GLU A 105 -8.00 -20.99 3.53
N PHE A 106 -7.98 -19.65 3.50
CA PHE A 106 -6.83 -18.88 3.95
C PHE A 106 -6.46 -19.20 5.40
N ALA A 107 -7.43 -19.21 6.31
CA ALA A 107 -7.20 -19.53 7.72
C ALA A 107 -6.77 -20.99 7.96
N ARG A 108 -7.03 -21.90 7.02
CA ARG A 108 -6.51 -23.28 7.07
C ARG A 108 -5.06 -23.36 6.61
N LEU A 109 -4.65 -22.49 5.69
CA LEU A 109 -3.30 -22.43 5.14
C LEU A 109 -2.35 -21.59 5.99
N ASP A 110 -2.86 -20.54 6.66
CA ASP A 110 -2.14 -19.67 7.59
C ASP A 110 -2.11 -20.32 8.99
N VAL A 111 -1.17 -21.26 9.15
CA VAL A 111 -1.07 -22.11 10.35
C VAL A 111 -0.47 -21.33 11.52
N ASP A 112 0.40 -20.38 11.24
CA ASP A 112 1.01 -19.52 12.27
C ASP A 112 0.18 -18.27 12.61
N HIS A 113 -0.93 -18.06 11.88
CA HIS A 113 -1.88 -16.96 12.07
C HIS A 113 -1.24 -15.57 11.98
N ASP A 114 -0.20 -15.43 11.16
CA ASP A 114 0.46 -14.16 10.89
C ASP A 114 -0.28 -13.29 9.85
N GLY A 115 -1.37 -13.82 9.29
CA GLY A 115 -2.17 -13.20 8.25
C GLY A 115 -1.57 -13.31 6.85
N LYS A 116 -0.62 -14.23 6.62
CA LYS A 116 0.01 -14.49 5.31
C LYS A 116 0.31 -15.99 5.13
N VAL A 117 -0.22 -16.56 4.04
CA VAL A 117 0.17 -17.91 3.63
C VAL A 117 1.54 -17.89 2.96
N SER A 118 2.52 -18.48 3.61
CA SER A 118 3.89 -18.60 3.12
C SER A 118 4.11 -19.87 2.29
N LEU A 119 5.11 -19.87 1.41
CA LEU A 119 5.40 -21.05 0.57
C LEU A 119 5.74 -22.31 1.38
N GLY A 120 6.28 -22.17 2.60
CA GLY A 120 6.53 -23.30 3.50
C GLY A 120 5.25 -23.93 4.06
N GLU A 121 4.18 -23.16 4.16
CA GLU A 121 2.85 -23.65 4.56
C GLU A 121 2.10 -24.25 3.37
N LEU A 122 2.36 -23.75 2.16
CA LEU A 122 1.79 -24.27 0.91
C LEU A 122 2.40 -25.62 0.46
N SER A 123 3.62 -25.94 0.90
CA SER A 123 4.33 -27.16 0.48
C SER A 123 4.16 -28.34 1.44
N ARG A 124 3.25 -28.23 2.41
CA ARG A 124 2.97 -29.27 3.41
C ARG A 124 1.79 -30.14 2.98
#